data_AF-A0AAW4KY16-F1
#
_entry.id   AF-A0AAW4KY16-F1
#
_cell.length_a   1.000
_cell.length_b   1.000
_cell.length_c   1.000
_cell.angle_alpha   90.00
_cell.angle_beta   90.00
_cell.angle_gamma   90.00
#
_symmetry.space_group_name_H-M   'P 1'
#
loop_
_entity.id
_entity.type
_entity.pdbx_description
1 polymer ?
#
loop_
_entity_poly.entity_id
_entity_poly.type
_entity_poly.pdbx_seq_one_letter_code
_entity_poly.pdbx_strand_id
1 'polypeptide(L)'
;MKSCNLAILLAALTLLMAFPIVSFAVTDEEIIESVKNDPKVRQRVLEVTLPAERRERLDDPQKTIDEDIYKKSEFFVVPLNSQCGVAGCGGNKLVVIRYERHVTNAYSRYIAALVRIKNMKIKEISLATISPEDKQP
;
A
#
# COMPACT_ATOMS: atom_id res chain seq x y z
N MET A 1 -42.78 -41.40 13.60
CA MET A 1 -42.57 -40.06 13.00
C MET A 1 -41.70 -39.21 13.94
N LYS A 2 -40.36 -39.38 13.97
CA LYS A 2 -39.45 -38.60 14.86
C LYS A 2 -38.07 -38.26 14.27
N SER A 3 -37.83 -38.53 12.98
CA SER A 3 -36.51 -38.38 12.34
C SER A 3 -36.32 -37.09 11.54
N CYS A 4 -37.38 -36.34 11.20
CA CYS A 4 -37.26 -35.15 10.36
C CYS A 4 -36.62 -33.93 11.04
N ASN A 5 -36.67 -33.83 12.37
CA ASN A 5 -36.18 -32.63 13.07
C ASN A 5 -34.65 -32.61 13.23
N LEU A 6 -33.98 -33.77 13.17
CA LEU A 6 -32.53 -33.84 13.36
C LEU A 6 -31.77 -33.43 12.09
N ALA A 7 -32.28 -33.78 10.91
CA ALA A 7 -31.67 -33.44 9.63
C ALA A 7 -31.72 -31.93 9.34
N ILE A 8 -32.81 -31.26 9.73
CA ILE A 8 -32.97 -29.80 9.56
C ILE A 8 -32.01 -29.05 10.50
N LEU A 9 -31.83 -29.53 11.74
CA LEU A 9 -30.87 -28.94 12.67
C LEU A 9 -29.43 -29.10 12.18
N LEU A 10 -29.09 -30.26 11.62
CA LEU A 10 -27.74 -30.54 11.11
C LEU A 10 -27.42 -29.71 9.85
N ALA A 11 -28.40 -29.51 8.96
CA ALA A 11 -28.26 -28.66 7.78
C ALA A 11 -28.13 -27.17 8.14
N ALA A 12 -28.82 -26.71 9.19
CA ALA A 12 -28.65 -25.36 9.71
C ALA A 12 -27.26 -25.14 10.34
N LEU A 13 -26.70 -26.16 10.98
CA LEU A 13 -25.39 -26.10 11.61
C LEU A 13 -24.24 -26.09 10.59
N THR A 14 -24.37 -26.80 9.47
CA THR A 14 -23.38 -26.78 8.38
C THR A 14 -23.43 -25.49 7.56
N LEU A 15 -24.61 -24.88 7.37
CA LEU A 15 -24.74 -23.56 6.75
C LEU A 15 -24.07 -22.45 7.58
N LEU A 16 -24.04 -22.57 8.90
CA LEU A 16 -23.33 -21.64 9.78
C LEU A 16 -21.81 -21.82 9.76
N MET A 17 -21.30 -23.02 9.45
CA MET A 17 -19.87 -23.29 9.33
C MET A 17 -19.32 -23.10 7.91
N ALA A 18 -20.19 -22.87 6.92
CA ALA A 18 -19.82 -22.63 5.52
C ALA A 18 -19.66 -21.16 5.17
N PHE A 19 -19.76 -20.24 6.14
CA PHE A 19 -19.20 -18.91 5.94
C PHE A 19 -17.69 -19.05 6.13
N PRO A 20 -16.87 -18.92 5.06
CA PRO A 20 -15.46 -18.69 5.28
C PRO A 20 -15.40 -17.47 6.19
N ILE A 21 -14.80 -17.63 7.37
CA ILE A 21 -14.34 -16.50 8.16
C ILE A 21 -13.33 -15.84 7.22
N VAL A 22 -13.79 -14.88 6.42
CA VAL A 22 -12.92 -14.07 5.56
C VAL A 22 -12.02 -13.37 6.55
N SER A 23 -10.81 -13.91 6.72
CA SER A 23 -9.77 -13.29 7.49
C SER A 23 -9.57 -11.91 6.88
N PHE A 24 -10.03 -10.87 7.57
CA PHE A 24 -9.98 -9.48 7.12
C PHE A 24 -8.53 -8.96 7.19
N ALA A 25 -7.56 -9.66 6.63
CA ALA A 25 -6.21 -9.15 6.54
C ALA A 25 -6.18 -8.03 5.48
N VAL A 26 -5.56 -6.89 5.81
CA VAL A 26 -5.30 -5.83 4.83
C VAL A 26 -4.40 -6.41 3.74
N THR A 27 -4.83 -6.32 2.49
CA THR A 27 -4.07 -6.88 1.36
C THR A 27 -2.93 -5.96 0.93
N ASP A 28 -1.97 -6.50 0.19
CA ASP A 28 -0.87 -5.70 -0.34
C ASP A 28 -1.38 -4.68 -1.38
N GLU A 29 -2.43 -5.00 -2.14
CA GLU A 29 -3.10 -4.06 -3.06
C GLU A 29 -3.73 -2.88 -2.32
N GLU A 30 -4.45 -3.13 -1.22
CA GLU A 30 -5.05 -2.08 -0.38
C GLU A 30 -3.97 -1.17 0.22
N ILE A 31 -2.83 -1.75 0.61
CA ILE A 31 -1.67 -1.01 1.11
C ILE A 31 -1.10 -0.12 0.00
N ILE A 32 -0.88 -0.66 -1.20
CA ILE A 32 -0.35 0.09 -2.33
C ILE A 32 -1.28 1.23 -2.72
N GLU A 33 -2.59 0.98 -2.82
CA GLU A 33 -3.57 2.01 -3.16
C GLU A 33 -3.61 3.13 -2.12
N SER A 34 -3.58 2.76 -0.83
CA SER A 34 -3.53 3.74 0.25
C SER A 34 -2.26 4.59 0.21
N VAL A 35 -1.11 3.99 -0.09
CA VAL A 35 0.17 4.71 -0.24
C VAL A 35 0.19 5.60 -1.49
N LYS A 36 -0.39 5.15 -2.61
CA LYS A 36 -0.54 5.98 -3.82
C LYS A 36 -1.40 7.21 -3.58
N ASN A 37 -2.44 7.08 -2.76
CA ASN A 37 -3.39 8.14 -2.46
C ASN A 37 -2.95 9.05 -1.30
N ASP A 38 -1.91 8.68 -0.55
CA ASP A 38 -1.40 9.51 0.55
C ASP A 38 -0.77 10.81 0.01
N PRO A 39 -1.22 12.00 0.45
CA PRO A 39 -0.79 13.27 -0.12
C PRO A 39 0.70 13.55 0.13
N LYS A 40 1.26 13.09 1.26
CA LYS A 40 2.69 13.29 1.56
C LYS A 40 3.55 12.42 0.67
N VAL A 41 3.13 11.17 0.44
CA VAL A 41 3.81 10.27 -0.49
C VAL A 41 3.74 10.84 -1.90
N ARG A 42 2.57 11.33 -2.34
CA ARG A 42 2.41 12.00 -3.65
C ARG A 42 3.34 13.17 -3.83
N GLN A 43 3.34 14.10 -2.89
CA GLN A 43 4.24 15.23 -2.96
C GLN A 43 5.70 14.77 -3.02
N ARG A 44 6.10 13.79 -2.20
CA ARG A 44 7.48 13.32 -2.18
C ARG A 44 7.88 12.62 -3.48
N VAL A 45 6.99 11.83 -4.06
CA VAL A 45 7.19 11.19 -5.38
C VAL A 45 7.43 12.26 -6.43
N LEU A 46 6.60 13.30 -6.49
CA LEU A 46 6.77 14.38 -7.45
C LEU A 46 8.10 15.12 -7.24
N GLU A 47 8.45 15.47 -6.00
CA GLU A 47 9.70 16.16 -5.69
C GLU A 47 10.93 15.38 -6.18
N VAL A 48 11.01 14.08 -5.91
CA VAL A 48 12.22 13.31 -6.27
C VAL A 48 12.26 12.90 -7.74
N THR A 49 11.10 12.82 -8.40
CA THR A 49 11.02 12.38 -9.80
C THR A 49 11.07 13.54 -10.79
N LEU A 50 10.55 14.71 -10.43
CA LEU A 50 10.56 15.91 -11.28
C LEU A 50 11.87 16.69 -11.12
N PRO A 51 12.46 17.15 -12.24
CA PRO A 51 13.55 18.14 -12.21
C PRO A 51 13.14 19.38 -11.43
N ALA A 52 14.08 20.01 -10.72
CA ALA A 52 13.82 21.22 -9.92
C ALA A 52 13.11 22.33 -10.71
N GLU A 53 13.49 22.51 -11.98
CA GLU A 53 12.92 23.47 -12.95
C GLU A 53 11.43 23.25 -13.27
N ARG A 54 10.90 22.04 -13.02
CA ARG A 54 9.47 21.72 -13.17
C ARG A 54 8.71 21.68 -11.84
N ARG A 55 9.40 21.88 -10.71
CA ARG A 55 8.74 22.00 -9.40
C ARG A 55 8.06 23.37 -9.21
N GLU A 56 8.48 24.38 -9.96
CA GLU A 56 7.84 25.71 -9.94
C GLU A 56 6.52 25.77 -10.73
N ARG A 57 6.15 24.71 -11.47
CA ARG A 57 4.87 24.59 -12.20
C ARG A 57 3.86 23.71 -11.47
N LEU A 58 3.92 23.70 -10.14
CA LEU A 58 3.00 22.95 -9.27
C LEU A 58 1.60 23.58 -9.16
N ASP A 59 1.35 24.65 -9.92
CA ASP A 59 0.08 25.40 -9.94
C ASP A 59 -0.79 25.11 -11.19
N ASP A 60 -0.37 24.23 -12.11
CA ASP A 60 -1.09 23.93 -13.37
C ASP A 60 -0.85 22.47 -13.83
N PRO A 61 -1.71 21.92 -14.70
CA PRO A 61 -2.76 20.95 -14.40
C PRO A 61 -2.20 19.61 -13.84
N GLN A 62 -2.17 19.52 -12.50
CA GLN A 62 -1.60 18.43 -11.68
C GLN A 62 -2.12 17.00 -11.95
N LYS A 63 -3.19 16.81 -12.74
CA LYS A 63 -3.81 15.48 -12.86
C LYS A 63 -3.05 14.54 -13.80
N THR A 64 -2.46 15.06 -14.86
CA THR A 64 -1.79 14.23 -15.89
C THR A 64 -0.36 13.85 -15.52
N ILE A 65 0.38 14.77 -14.90
CA ILE A 65 1.77 14.53 -14.47
C ILE A 65 1.82 13.48 -13.35
N ASP A 66 0.90 13.58 -12.40
CA ASP A 66 0.76 12.62 -11.31
C ASP A 66 0.50 11.21 -11.87
N GLU A 67 -0.51 11.05 -12.72
CA GLU A 67 -0.86 9.74 -13.27
C GLU A 67 0.30 9.09 -14.04
N ASP A 68 1.06 9.85 -14.83
CA ASP A 68 2.17 9.31 -15.62
C ASP A 68 3.36 8.87 -14.77
N ILE A 69 3.65 9.60 -13.69
CA ILE A 69 4.72 9.23 -12.76
C ILE A 69 4.32 7.96 -12.00
N TYR A 70 3.07 7.90 -11.53
CA TYR A 70 2.55 6.74 -10.82
C TYR A 70 2.39 5.49 -11.69
N LYS A 71 2.07 5.64 -12.98
CA LYS A 71 2.06 4.54 -13.97
C LYS A 71 3.46 3.95 -14.21
N LYS A 72 4.50 4.78 -14.12
CA LYS A 72 5.92 4.39 -14.30
C LYS A 72 6.60 4.00 -12.99
N SER A 73 5.89 4.09 -11.86
CA SER A 73 6.43 3.72 -10.55
C SER A 73 6.04 2.29 -10.21
N GLU A 74 7.02 1.52 -9.74
CA GLU A 74 6.83 0.19 -9.19
C GLU A 74 6.65 0.28 -7.67
N PHE A 75 5.73 -0.50 -7.11
CA PHE A 75 5.41 -0.51 -5.69
C PHE A 75 5.65 -1.91 -5.13
N PHE A 76 6.51 -2.00 -4.13
CA PHE A 76 6.85 -3.25 -3.47
C PHE A 76 6.46 -3.19 -2.00
N VAL A 77 5.58 -4.08 -1.57
CA VAL A 77 5.23 -4.23 -0.15
C VAL A 77 6.18 -5.24 0.47
N VAL A 78 6.93 -4.79 1.47
CA VAL A 78 7.88 -5.60 2.23
C VAL A 78 7.36 -5.73 3.66
N PRO A 79 7.06 -6.94 4.14
CA PRO A 79 6.69 -7.14 5.54
C PRO A 79 7.90 -6.90 6.44
N LEU A 80 7.81 -5.96 7.39
CA LEU A 80 8.87 -5.72 8.38
C LEU A 80 8.66 -6.57 9.62
N ASN A 81 7.43 -6.60 10.11
CA ASN A 81 7.00 -7.49 11.17
C ASN A 81 5.49 -7.71 11.06
N SER A 82 5.06 -8.95 11.28
CA SER A 82 3.65 -9.30 11.37
C SER A 82 3.47 -10.11 12.64
N GLN A 83 2.63 -9.62 13.56
CA GLN A 83 2.21 -10.37 14.73
C GLN A 83 0.70 -10.48 14.70
N CYS A 84 0.21 -11.72 14.62
CA CYS A 84 -1.20 -12.03 14.74
C CYS A 84 -1.42 -12.63 16.13
N GLY A 85 -2.31 -11.99 16.90
CA GLY A 85 -2.76 -12.48 18.21
C GLY A 85 -4.29 -12.40 18.33
N VAL A 86 -4.82 -12.78 19.48
CA VAL A 86 -6.28 -12.87 19.76
C VAL A 86 -7.01 -11.54 19.57
N ALA A 87 -6.30 -10.41 19.60
CA ALA A 87 -6.83 -9.05 19.39
C ALA A 87 -6.78 -8.57 17.92
N GLY A 88 -6.43 -9.44 16.97
CA GLY A 88 -6.31 -9.14 15.54
C GLY A 88 -4.86 -9.10 15.05
N CYS A 89 -4.69 -9.05 13.72
CA CYS A 89 -3.37 -8.90 13.11
C CYS A 89 -2.93 -7.43 13.10
N GLY A 90 -1.75 -7.20 13.64
CA GLY A 90 -1.04 -5.92 13.61
C GLY A 90 0.36 -6.11 13.04
N GLY A 91 0.89 -5.08 12.42
CA GLY A 91 2.21 -5.17 11.81
C GLY A 91 2.61 -3.91 11.08
N ASN A 92 3.91 -3.80 10.86
CA ASN A 92 4.47 -2.76 10.02
C ASN A 92 4.83 -3.36 8.66
N LYS A 93 4.43 -2.65 7.62
CA LYS A 93 4.80 -2.92 6.24
C LYS A 93 5.64 -1.76 5.74
N LEU A 94 6.69 -2.04 4.99
CA LEU A 94 7.44 -1.03 4.26
C LEU A 94 6.96 -1.09 2.81
N VAL A 95 6.55 0.04 2.26
CA VAL A 95 6.27 0.15 0.82
C VAL A 95 7.44 0.87 0.20
N VAL A 96 8.17 0.16 -0.67
CA VAL A 96 9.25 0.74 -1.47
C VAL A 96 8.67 1.13 -2.82
N ILE A 97 8.80 2.41 -3.16
CA ILE A 97 8.36 2.99 -4.42
C ILE A 97 9.60 3.25 -5.24
N ARG A 98 9.68 2.61 -6.40
CA ARG A 98 10.78 2.77 -7.34
C ARG A 98 10.26 3.48 -8.58
N TYR A 99 10.94 4.55 -8.97
CA TYR A 99 10.69 5.23 -10.23
C TYR A 99 11.91 5.07 -11.14
N GLU A 100 11.70 4.46 -12.29
CA GLU A 100 12.71 4.35 -13.34
C GLU A 100 12.41 5.30 -14.50
N ARG A 101 13.43 6.06 -14.89
CA ARG A 101 13.40 6.83 -16.14
C ARG A 101 14.38 6.21 -17.12
N HIS A 102 13.89 5.77 -18.28
CA HIS A 102 14.70 5.11 -19.33
C HIS A 102 15.01 6.01 -20.54
N VAL A 103 14.90 7.33 -20.43
CA VAL A 103 15.27 8.27 -21.51
C VAL A 103 16.70 8.77 -21.35
N THR A 104 17.11 9.74 -22.17
CA THR A 104 18.48 10.29 -22.34
C THR A 104 19.34 10.42 -21.08
N ASN A 105 18.75 10.65 -19.90
CA ASN A 105 19.43 10.55 -18.61
C ASN A 105 18.71 9.49 -17.76
N ALA A 106 19.18 8.25 -17.81
CA ALA A 106 18.59 7.16 -17.06
C ALA A 106 18.90 7.31 -15.57
N TYR A 107 17.88 7.25 -14.72
CA TYR A 107 18.06 7.24 -13.28
C TYR A 107 16.95 6.44 -12.60
N SER A 108 17.28 5.90 -11.43
CA SER A 108 16.34 5.26 -10.51
C SER A 108 16.22 6.10 -9.25
N ARG A 109 14.99 6.39 -8.82
CA ARG A 109 14.71 7.01 -7.51
C ARG A 109 13.91 6.04 -6.66
N TYR A 110 14.21 6.05 -5.36
CA TYR A 110 13.57 5.19 -4.37
C TYR A 110 12.99 6.04 -3.25
N ILE A 111 11.78 5.69 -2.83
CA ILE A 111 11.09 6.27 -1.69
C ILE A 111 10.58 5.11 -0.86
N ALA A 112 10.61 5.24 0.46
CA ALA A 112 9.85 4.32 1.31
C ALA A 112 8.76 5.03 2.08
N ALA A 113 7.67 4.30 2.29
CA ALA A 113 6.65 4.61 3.26
C ALA A 113 6.53 3.46 4.26
N LEU A 114 6.55 3.78 5.55
CA LEU A 114 6.17 2.86 6.61
C LEU A 114 4.66 2.91 6.77
N VAL A 115 4.02 1.74 6.66
CA VAL A 115 2.58 1.56 6.81
C VAL A 115 2.33 0.77 8.09
N ARG A 116 1.62 1.38 9.05
CA ARG A 116 1.25 0.75 10.31
C ARG A 116 -0.15 0.17 10.22
N ILE A 117 -0.27 -1.13 10.43
CA ILE A 117 -1.54 -1.86 10.43
C ILE A 117 -1.86 -2.23 11.88
N LYS A 118 -3.08 -1.91 12.31
CA LYS A 118 -3.59 -2.30 13.64
C LYS A 118 -5.05 -2.68 13.52
N ASN A 119 -5.41 -3.82 14.12
CA ASN A 119 -6.76 -4.37 14.07
C ASN A 119 -7.26 -4.43 12.62
N MET A 120 -6.44 -4.99 11.73
CA MET A 120 -6.84 -5.21 10.33
C MET A 120 -7.16 -3.93 9.54
N LYS A 121 -6.61 -2.77 9.97
CA LYS A 121 -6.79 -1.49 9.28
C LYS A 121 -5.48 -0.74 9.20
N ILE A 122 -5.25 -0.05 8.09
CA ILE A 122 -4.17 0.93 7.96
C ILE A 122 -4.48 2.09 8.92
N LYS A 123 -3.53 2.40 9.79
CA LYS A 123 -3.66 3.47 10.79
C LYS A 123 -2.83 4.68 10.43
N GLU A 124 -1.67 4.46 9.83
CA GLU A 124 -0.71 5.50 9.58
C GLU A 124 0.15 5.12 8.38
N ILE A 125 0.45 6.13 7.56
CA ILE A 125 1.43 6.08 6.49
C ILE A 125 2.41 7.20 6.78
N SER A 126 3.68 6.85 6.92
CA SER A 126 4.76 7.77 7.26
C SER A 126 5.92 7.58 6.30
N LEU A 127 6.40 8.67 5.69
CA LEU A 127 7.59 8.61 4.84
C LEU A 127 8.77 8.10 5.67
N ALA A 128 9.38 7.02 5.21
CA ALA A 128 10.62 6.52 5.75
C ALA A 128 11.76 7.13 4.93
N THR A 129 12.74 7.72 5.61
CA THR A 129 13.87 8.36 4.97
C THR A 129 14.70 7.31 4.23
N ILE A 130 14.55 7.22 2.90
CA ILE A 130 15.58 6.63 2.03
C ILE A 130 16.31 7.82 1.42
N SER A 131 17.45 8.18 1.99
CA SER A 131 18.37 9.10 1.37
C SER A 131 19.37 8.28 0.56
N PRO A 132 19.31 8.27 -0.77
CA PRO A 132 20.55 8.38 -1.51
C PRO A 132 20.92 9.87 -1.44
N GLU A 133 22.00 10.19 -0.73
CA GLU A 133 22.67 11.47 -0.93
C GLU A 133 22.86 11.63 -2.44
N ASP A 134 22.27 12.68 -3.02
CA ASP A 134 22.63 13.14 -4.35
C ASP A 134 24.08 13.62 -4.27
N LYS A 135 25.05 12.70 -4.34
CA LYS A 135 26.38 13.04 -4.87
C LYS A 135 26.18 13.23 -6.37
N GLN A 136 25.70 14.40 -6.74
CA GLN A 136 25.93 14.90 -8.09
C GLN A 136 27.45 14.97 -8.30
N PRO A 137 27.98 14.43 -9.41
CA PRO A 137 29.38 14.65 -9.78
C PRO A 137 29.66 16.12 -10.07
#